data_AF-A0AB36EA10-F1
#
_entry.id   AF-A0AB36EA10-F1
#
_cell.length_a   1.000
_cell.length_b   1.000
_cell.length_c   1.000
_cell.angle_alpha   90.00
_cell.angle_beta   90.00
_cell.angle_gamma   90.00
#
_symmetry.space_group_name_H-M   'P 1'
#
loop_
_entity.id
_entity.type
_entity.pdbx_description
1 polymer ?
#
loop_
_entity_poly.entity_id
_entity_poly.type
_entity_poly.pdbx_seq_one_letter_code
_entity_poly.pdbx_strand_id
1 'polypeptide(L)' 'MAKYLVRLDCTVEFSVEAENMQQAMDACDLNNNDLNQMAHLITEVYDVVEVEPAPSKGDEYHD' A
#
# COMPACT_ATOMS: atom_id res chain seq x y z
N MET A 1 -7.28 23.37 -6.47
CA MET A 1 -5.96 22.81 -6.14
C MET A 1 -5.68 21.67 -7.10
N ALA A 2 -4.44 21.52 -7.58
CA ALA A 2 -4.05 20.40 -8.43
C ALA A 2 -4.15 19.07 -7.64
N LYS A 3 -4.45 17.99 -8.34
CA LYS A 3 -4.53 16.63 -7.78
C LYS A 3 -3.38 15.81 -8.33
N TYR A 4 -2.79 14.97 -7.49
CA TYR A 4 -1.66 14.10 -7.83
C TYR A 4 -1.93 12.69 -7.34
N LEU A 5 -1.46 11.70 -8.09
CA LEU A 5 -1.31 10.32 -7.63
C LEU A 5 0.10 10.18 -7.08
N VAL A 6 0.22 9.58 -5.90
CA VAL A 6 1.49 9.31 -5.24
C VAL A 6 1.55 7.81 -4.97
N ARG A 7 2.61 7.15 -5.44
CA ARG A 7 2.87 5.73 -5.18
C ARG A 7 4.13 5.62 -4.33
N LEU A 8 4.06 4.79 -3.30
CA LEU A 8 5.16 4.50 -2.38
C LEU A 8 5.49 3.02 -2.49
N ASP A 9 6.68 2.70 -2.99
CA ASP A 9 7.20 1.34 -2.99
C ASP A 9 8.09 1.17 -1.75
N CYS A 10 7.57 0.48 -0.73
CA CYS A 10 8.27 0.24 0.52
C CYS A 10 8.19 -1.25 0.93
N THR A 11 9.21 -1.72 1.65
CA THR A 11 9.18 -3.04 2.29
C THR A 11 8.81 -2.86 3.76
N VAL A 12 7.70 -3.44 4.17
CA VAL A 12 7.21 -3.37 5.55
C VAL A 12 7.09 -4.79 6.10
N GLU A 13 7.64 -5.00 7.29
CA GLU A 13 7.57 -6.27 7.99
C GLU A 13 6.58 -6.19 9.16
N PHE A 14 5.73 -7.22 9.25
CA PHE A 14 4.70 -7.35 10.29
C PHE A 14 4.90 -8.65 11.06
N SER A 15 4.67 -8.60 12.37
CA SER A 15 4.49 -9.81 13.17
C SER A 15 2.99 -10.08 13.33
N VAL A 16 2.55 -11.25 12.87
CA VAL A 16 1.13 -11.67 12.92
C VAL A 16 1.01 -12.94 13.75
N GLU A 17 0.13 -12.93 14.74
CA GLU A 17 -0.25 -14.12 15.49
C GLU A 17 -1.41 -14.83 14.78
N ALA A 18 -1.21 -16.10 14.40
CA ALA A 18 -2.22 -16.90 13.72
C ALA A 18 -2.01 -18.40 14.01
N GLU A 19 -3.08 -19.19 13.94
CA GLU A 19 -3.01 -20.64 14.18
C GLU A 19 -2.46 -21.40 12.96
N ASN A 20 -2.53 -20.79 11.78
CA ASN A 20 -2.01 -21.36 10.53
C ASN A 20 -1.71 -20.26 9.49
N MET A 21 -1.03 -20.66 8.40
CA MET A 21 -0.61 -19.75 7.33
C MET A 21 -1.78 -19.06 6.62
N GLN A 22 -2.93 -19.72 6.47
CA GLN A 22 -4.08 -19.11 5.79
C GLN A 22 -4.64 -17.95 6.61
N GLN A 23 -4.80 -18.13 7.93
CA GLN A 23 -5.22 -17.06 8.82
C GLN A 23 -4.22 -15.88 8.81
N ALA A 24 -2.92 -16.16 8.76
CA ALA A 24 -1.91 -15.11 8.63
C ALA A 24 -2.04 -14.34 7.30
N MET A 25 -2.33 -15.03 6.19
CA MET A 25 -2.57 -14.38 4.89
C MET A 25 -3.85 -13.54 4.89
N ASP A 26 -4.92 -14.04 5.50
CA ASP A 26 -6.21 -13.33 5.57
C ASP A 26 -6.06 -12.02 6.37
N ALA A 27 -5.23 -12.02 7.43
CA ALA A 27 -4.90 -10.81 8.19
C ALA A 27 -4.12 -9.78 7.35
N CYS A 28 -3.38 -10.23 6.33
CA CYS A 28 -2.59 -9.39 5.43
C CYS A 28 -3.39 -8.83 4.23
N ASP A 29 -4.66 -9.21 4.05
CA ASP A 29 -5.50 -8.69 2.97
C ASP A 29 -5.95 -7.25 3.24
N LEU A 30 -5.32 -6.31 2.53
CA LEU A 30 -5.59 -4.86 2.62
C LEU A 30 -7.00 -4.45 2.17
N ASN A 31 -7.73 -5.31 1.44
CA ASN A 31 -9.13 -5.03 1.13
C ASN A 31 -10.04 -5.17 2.35
N ASN A 32 -9.61 -5.98 3.31
CA ASN A 32 -10.40 -6.39 4.46
C ASN A 32 -9.83 -5.86 5.80
N ASN A 33 -8.52 -5.59 5.86
CA ASN A 33 -7.82 -5.22 7.09
C ASN A 33 -6.94 -3.97 6.91
N ASP A 34 -6.90 -3.11 7.94
CA ASP A 34 -5.98 -1.98 7.99
C ASP A 34 -4.67 -2.38 8.68
N LEU A 35 -3.64 -2.66 7.88
CA LEU A 35 -2.33 -3.06 8.39
C LEU A 35 -1.63 -1.96 9.23
N ASN A 36 -2.03 -0.69 9.10
CA ASN A 36 -1.44 0.37 9.92
C ASN A 36 -1.77 0.22 11.40
N GLN A 37 -2.80 -0.56 11.76
CA GLN A 37 -3.14 -0.88 13.15
C GLN A 37 -2.30 -2.03 13.72
N MET A 38 -1.55 -2.75 12.89
CA MET A 38 -0.67 -3.82 13.33
C MET A 38 0.71 -3.27 13.72
N ALA A 39 1.34 -3.90 14.70
CA ALA A 39 2.72 -3.59 15.06
C ALA A 39 3.64 -3.93 13.87
N HIS A 40 4.36 -2.93 13.37
CA HIS A 40 5.24 -3.04 12.22
C HIS A 40 6.56 -2.33 12.44
N LEU A 41 7.57 -2.79 11.71
CA LEU A 41 8.87 -2.15 11.64
C LEU A 41 9.20 -1.88 10.17
N ILE A 42 9.67 -0.67 9.87
CA ILE A 42 10.26 -0.37 8.57
C ILE A 42 11.72 -0.83 8.65
N THR A 43 12.05 -1.93 7.98
CA THR A 43 13.39 -2.54 8.03
C THR A 43 14.33 -1.95 6.99
N GLU A 44 13.81 -1.40 5.90
CA GLU A 44 14.58 -0.69 4.88
C GLU A 44 13.83 0.56 4.40
N VAL A 45 14.50 1.71 4.41
CA VAL A 45 13.97 2.98 3.90
C VAL A 45 14.52 3.20 2.49
N TYR A 46 14.06 2.40 1.54
CA TYR A 46 14.25 2.67 0.11
C TYR A 46 12.93 3.15 -0.48
N ASP A 47 12.46 4.30 -0.01
CA ASP A 47 11.19 4.84 -0.48
C ASP A 47 11.39 5.40 -1.89
N VAL A 48 10.97 4.64 -2.91
CA VAL A 48 10.76 5.20 -4.24
C VAL A 48 9.40 5.90 -4.21
N VAL A 49 9.42 7.22 -4.39
CA VAL A 49 8.21 8.04 -4.45
C VAL A 49 7.97 8.44 -5.90
N GLU A 50 6.96 7.84 -6.52
CA GLU A 50 6.51 8.25 -7.85
C GLU A 50 5.31 9.20 -7.74
N VAL A 51 5.39 10.34 -8.42
CA VAL A 51 4.35 11.37 -8.41
C VAL A 51 3.95 11.71 -9.83
N GLU A 52 2.66 11.59 -10.13
CA GLU A 52 2.09 11.98 -11.42
C GLU A 52 0.83 12.84 -11.25
N PRO A 53 0.50 13.72 -12.20
CA PRO A 53 -0.79 14.41 -12.21
C PRO A 53 -1.94 13.40 -12.17
N ALA A 54 -2.91 13.60 -11.29
CA ALA A 54 -4.07 12.74 -11.26
C ALA A 54 -4.93 12.99 -12.51
N PRO A 55 -5.30 11.96 -13.29
CA PRO A 55 -6.13 12.13 -14.47
C PRO A 55 -7.44 12.80 -14.07
N SER A 56 -7.82 13.84 -14.81
CA SER A 56 -9.12 14.49 -14.63
C SER A 56 -10.19 13.67 -15.36
N LYS A 57 -11.46 13.77 -14.95
CA LYS A 57 -12.58 13.01 -15.57
C LYS A 57 -12.81 13.27 -17.08
N GLY A 58 -11.93 14.01 -17.77
CA GLY A 58 -11.95 14.23 -19.21
C GLY A 58 -10.70 13.73 -19.94
N ASP A 59 -9.73 13.14 -19.24
CA ASP A 59 -8.52 12.57 -19.83
C ASP A 59 -8.75 11.08 -20.08
N GLU A 60 -9.74 10.75 -20.90
CA GLU A 60 -9.82 9.44 -21.54
C GLU A 60 -8.58 9.31 -22.45
N TYR A 61 -7.77 8.30 -22.20
CA TYR A 61 -6.62 7.96 -23.03
C TYR A 61 -7.11 7.73 -24.47
N HIS A 62 -6.76 8.63 -25.39
CA HIS A 62 -6.71 8.29 -26.81
C HIS A 62 -5.33 7.73 -27.12
N ASP A 63 -5.32 6.40 -27.30
CA ASP A 63 -4.27 5.47 -27.78
C ASP A 63 -2.90 5.48 -27.07
#